data_AF-A0A9P6P9W1-F1
#
_entry.id   AF-A0A9P6P9W1-F1
#
_cell.length_a   1.000
_cell.length_b   1.000
_cell.length_c   1.000
_cell.angle_alpha   90.00
_cell.angle_beta   90.00
_cell.angle_gamma   90.00
#
_symmetry.space_group_name_H-M   'P 1'
#
loop_
_entity.id
_entity.type
_entity.pdbx_description
1 polymer ?
#
loop_
_entity_poly.entity_id
_entity_poly.type
_entity_poly.pdbx_seq_one_letter_code
_entity_poly.pdbx_strand_id
1 'polypeptide(L)'
;MPLSDTVPLVIVKVQNVVDKSFTHRLQKYCNYIYDNYNGPYDYWAEQHFIMMPYTIEDHLSEPLHPLVALEYVFMKQQCFLLGLGHKNDPTVKLLYSVAKEALDCEVHLHEATVDMLANVCTQTQKQFKQILKVMDEDGPLSKQAHEYASAGVICDIWGS
;
A
#
# COMPACT_ATOMS: atom_id res chain seq x y z
N MET A 1 -39.72 16.87 21.24
CA MET A 1 -38.26 16.93 21.43
C MET A 1 -37.67 16.11 20.28
N PRO A 2 -36.94 16.69 19.31
CA PRO A 2 -36.38 15.89 18.24
C PRO A 2 -35.15 15.15 18.77
N LEU A 3 -35.09 13.83 18.54
CA LEU A 3 -33.83 13.10 18.62
C LEU A 3 -32.87 13.79 17.64
N SER A 4 -31.67 14.15 18.10
CA SER A 4 -30.63 14.53 17.17
C SER A 4 -30.30 13.29 16.32
N ASP A 5 -30.55 13.37 15.02
CA ASP A 5 -30.18 12.36 14.02
C ASP A 5 -28.64 12.34 13.81
N THR A 6 -27.88 12.26 14.90
CA THR A 6 -26.43 12.13 14.87
C THR A 6 -26.10 10.68 14.57
N VAL A 7 -25.76 10.42 13.31
CA VAL A 7 -25.20 9.15 12.87
C VAL A 7 -23.97 8.85 13.73
N PRO A 8 -23.85 7.65 14.33
CA PRO A 8 -22.71 7.33 15.18
C PRO A 8 -21.42 7.40 14.36
N LEU A 9 -20.40 8.05 14.93
CA LEU A 9 -19.09 8.15 14.31
C LEU A 9 -18.43 6.77 14.29
N VAL A 10 -18.19 6.22 13.09
CA VAL A 10 -17.48 4.96 12.91
C VAL A 10 -16.04 5.26 12.49
N ILE A 11 -15.08 4.84 13.31
CA ILE A 11 -13.65 4.93 12.98
C ILE A 11 -13.20 3.57 12.45
N VAL A 12 -12.83 3.51 11.18
CA VAL A 12 -12.26 2.31 10.55
C VAL A 12 -10.75 2.47 10.46
N LYS A 13 -10.00 1.56 11.10
CA LYS A 13 -8.55 1.50 10.99
C LYS A 13 -8.12 0.17 10.38
N VAL A 14 -7.56 0.23 9.19
CA VAL A 14 -7.00 -0.92 8.49
C VAL A 14 -5.52 -1.05 8.83
N GLN A 15 -5.05 -2.28 9.09
CA GLN A 15 -3.64 -2.58 9.28
C GLN A 15 -3.29 -3.85 8.53
N ASN A 16 -2.14 -3.86 7.87
CA ASN A 16 -1.62 -5.04 7.18
C ASN A 16 -1.14 -6.13 8.19
N VAL A 17 -0.64 -5.70 9.35
CA VAL A 17 -0.14 -6.61 10.39
C VAL A 17 -0.69 -6.19 11.75
N VAL A 18 -1.30 -7.12 12.47
CA VAL A 18 -1.69 -6.97 13.87
C VAL A 18 -0.52 -7.46 14.74
N ASP A 19 0.39 -6.55 15.07
CA ASP A 19 1.54 -6.83 15.93
C ASP A 19 1.36 -6.26 17.35
N LYS A 20 2.27 -6.61 18.28
CA LYS A 20 2.23 -6.07 19.65
C LYS A 20 2.29 -4.54 19.66
N SER A 21 2.99 -3.93 18.71
CA SER A 21 3.09 -2.48 18.56
C SER A 21 1.74 -1.86 18.23
N PHE A 22 1.00 -2.46 17.29
CA PHE A 22 -0.35 -2.06 16.95
C PHE A 22 -1.29 -2.19 18.14
N THR A 23 -1.30 -3.33 18.84
CA THR A 23 -2.15 -3.51 20.03
C THR A 23 -1.85 -2.46 21.09
N HIS A 24 -0.55 -2.17 21.33
CA HIS A 24 -0.14 -1.12 22.26
C HIS A 24 -0.57 0.29 21.80
N ARG A 25 -0.45 0.61 20.51
CA ARG A 25 -0.94 1.88 19.94
C ARG A 25 -2.45 2.00 20.07
N LEU A 26 -3.19 0.93 19.80
CA LEU A 26 -4.65 0.88 19.92
C LEU A 26 -5.06 1.12 21.38
N GLN A 27 -4.46 0.39 22.32
CA GLN A 27 -4.71 0.57 23.74
C GLN A 27 -4.39 2.00 24.20
N LYS A 28 -3.26 2.57 23.75
CA LYS A 28 -2.90 3.96 24.06
C LYS A 28 -3.91 4.96 23.49
N TYR A 29 -4.41 4.74 22.28
CA TYR A 29 -5.45 5.58 21.68
C TYR A 29 -6.75 5.50 22.46
N CYS A 30 -7.23 4.28 22.78
CA CYS A 30 -8.45 4.09 23.57
C CYS A 30 -8.35 4.79 24.93
N ASN A 31 -7.21 4.67 25.61
CA ASN A 31 -6.95 5.35 26.88
C ASN A 31 -6.91 6.87 26.71
N TYR A 32 -6.24 7.38 25.65
CA TYR A 32 -6.19 8.80 25.36
C TYR A 32 -7.59 9.39 25.13
N ILE A 33 -8.45 8.71 24.37
CA ILE A 33 -9.82 9.18 24.15
C ILE A 33 -10.60 9.14 25.46
N TYR A 34 -10.48 8.07 26.24
CA TYR A 34 -11.11 7.95 27.56
C TYR A 34 -10.72 9.10 28.51
N ASP A 35 -9.42 9.39 28.62
CA ASP A 35 -8.90 10.41 29.54
C ASP A 35 -9.30 11.84 29.12
N ASN A 36 -9.39 12.13 27.81
CA ASN A 36 -9.65 13.48 27.30
C ASN A 36 -11.13 13.77 27.02
N TYR A 37 -11.96 12.75 26.81
CA TYR A 37 -13.36 12.89 26.43
C TYR A 37 -14.34 12.29 27.45
N ASN A 38 -13.91 11.98 28.67
CA ASN A 38 -14.77 11.66 29.81
C ASN A 38 -15.59 12.89 30.27
N GLY A 39 -16.48 13.37 29.40
CA GLY A 39 -17.69 14.10 29.78
C GLY A 39 -18.81 13.11 30.15
N PRO A 40 -20.02 13.58 30.49
CA PRO A 40 -21.12 12.76 31.02
C PRO A 40 -21.73 11.75 30.04
N TYR A 41 -21.07 11.44 28.92
CA TYR A 41 -21.51 10.43 27.95
C TYR A 41 -20.58 9.22 28.04
N ASP A 42 -21.13 8.16 28.63
CA ASP A 42 -20.53 6.85 28.80
C ASP A 42 -20.06 6.27 27.46
N TYR A 43 -18.76 5.96 27.36
CA TYR A 43 -18.09 5.20 26.29
C TYR A 43 -18.16 5.80 24.86
N TRP A 44 -17.01 6.22 24.32
CA TRP A 44 -16.91 6.75 22.94
C TRP A 44 -17.15 5.70 21.84
N ALA A 45 -17.11 4.42 22.18
CA ALA A 45 -17.45 3.32 21.29
C ALA A 45 -18.15 2.21 22.09
N GLU A 46 -19.42 1.94 21.78
CA GLU A 46 -20.19 0.87 22.41
C GLU A 46 -19.66 -0.53 22.04
N GLN A 47 -19.09 -0.67 20.84
CA GLN A 47 -18.66 -1.94 20.27
C GLN A 47 -17.37 -1.78 19.47
N HIS A 48 -16.49 -2.78 19.57
CA HIS A 48 -15.26 -2.88 18.80
C HIS A 48 -15.32 -4.14 17.95
N PHE A 49 -15.26 -3.98 16.63
CA PHE A 49 -15.25 -5.08 15.68
C PHE A 49 -13.85 -5.25 15.11
N ILE A 50 -13.29 -6.46 15.24
CA ILE A 50 -12.05 -6.85 14.58
C ILE A 50 -12.43 -7.74 13.41
N MET A 51 -12.16 -7.24 12.22
CA MET A 51 -12.42 -7.89 10.94
C MET A 51 -11.12 -8.53 10.43
N MET A 52 -11.18 -9.81 10.10
CA MET A 52 -10.04 -10.61 9.64
C MET A 52 -10.44 -11.38 8.38
N PRO A 53 -9.52 -11.75 7.47
CA PRO A 53 -9.88 -12.39 6.20
C PRO A 53 -10.84 -13.59 6.34
N TYR A 54 -10.62 -14.44 7.35
CA TYR A 54 -11.45 -15.60 7.63
C TYR A 54 -12.86 -15.26 8.18
N THR A 55 -13.08 -14.05 8.70
CA THR A 55 -14.41 -13.63 9.19
C THR A 55 -15.37 -13.29 8.05
N ILE A 56 -14.88 -13.13 6.82
CA ILE A 56 -15.72 -12.84 5.64
C ILE A 56 -15.75 -13.92 4.57
N GLU A 57 -14.98 -15.01 4.72
CA GLU A 57 -14.86 -16.06 3.69
C GLU A 57 -16.23 -16.63 3.28
N ASP A 58 -17.08 -16.92 4.27
CA ASP A 58 -18.44 -17.45 4.05
C ASP A 58 -19.44 -16.40 3.53
N HIS A 59 -19.02 -15.14 3.44
CA HIS A 59 -19.86 -14.00 3.06
C HIS A 59 -19.50 -13.40 1.69
N LEU A 60 -18.60 -14.03 0.93
CA LEU A 60 -18.18 -13.59 -0.40
C LEU A 60 -19.17 -13.92 -1.54
N SER A 61 -20.47 -13.98 -1.23
CA SER A 61 -21.51 -14.18 -2.23
C SER A 61 -21.90 -12.85 -2.87
N GLU A 62 -22.00 -12.83 -4.21
CA GLU A 62 -22.36 -11.61 -4.93
C GLU A 62 -23.89 -11.39 -4.95
N PRO A 63 -24.38 -10.14 -4.75
CA PRO A 63 -23.61 -8.92 -4.44
C PRO A 63 -23.11 -8.90 -2.98
N LEU A 64 -21.92 -8.33 -2.77
CA LEU A 64 -21.31 -8.29 -1.44
C LEU A 64 -22.05 -7.31 -0.53
N HIS A 65 -22.22 -7.70 0.73
CA HIS A 65 -22.67 -6.75 1.75
C HIS A 65 -21.64 -5.60 1.89
N PRO A 66 -22.03 -4.34 2.06
CA PRO A 66 -21.08 -3.22 2.04
C PRO A 66 -19.90 -3.33 3.01
N LEU A 67 -20.13 -3.86 4.22
CA LEU A 67 -19.04 -4.12 5.18
C LEU A 67 -18.10 -5.24 4.73
N VAL A 68 -18.63 -6.27 4.08
CA VAL A 68 -17.84 -7.37 3.50
C VAL A 68 -17.02 -6.85 2.32
N ALA A 69 -17.61 -6.02 1.46
CA ALA A 69 -16.91 -5.36 0.36
C ALA A 69 -15.79 -4.43 0.86
N LEU A 70 -16.06 -3.66 1.93
CA LEU A 70 -15.09 -2.80 2.59
C LEU A 70 -13.88 -3.60 3.06
N GLU A 71 -14.12 -4.65 3.85
CA GLU A 71 -13.06 -5.53 4.34
C GLU A 71 -12.31 -6.21 3.19
N TYR A 72 -13.05 -6.75 2.21
CA TYR A 72 -12.49 -7.43 1.05
C TYR A 72 -11.49 -6.54 0.28
N VAL A 73 -11.87 -5.30 -0.04
CA VAL A 73 -11.00 -4.36 -0.77
C VAL A 73 -9.75 -4.03 0.04
N PHE A 74 -9.91 -3.73 1.33
CA PHE A 74 -8.79 -3.35 2.19
C PHE A 74 -7.84 -4.50 2.56
N MET A 75 -8.32 -5.75 2.53
CA MET A 75 -7.49 -6.94 2.75
C MET A 75 -6.77 -7.38 1.46
N LYS A 76 -7.40 -7.25 0.29
CA LYS A 76 -6.79 -7.67 -0.98
C LYS A 76 -5.70 -6.73 -1.48
N GLN A 77 -5.80 -5.43 -1.16
CA GLN A 77 -4.80 -4.39 -1.46
C GLN A 77 -4.24 -4.46 -2.90
N GLN A 78 -5.10 -4.79 -3.86
CA GLN A 78 -4.69 -4.93 -5.26
C GLN A 78 -4.50 -3.54 -5.88
N CYS A 79 -3.39 -3.36 -6.60
CA CYS A 79 -3.12 -2.12 -7.33
C CYS A 79 -4.10 -1.86 -8.46
N PHE A 80 -4.79 -2.90 -8.97
CA PHE A 80 -5.70 -2.82 -10.10
C PHE A 80 -7.04 -3.47 -9.76
N LEU A 81 -8.15 -2.80 -10.10
CA LEU A 81 -9.50 -3.35 -9.96
C LEU A 81 -9.65 -4.73 -10.64
N LEU A 82 -8.98 -4.95 -11.77
CA LEU A 82 -9.01 -6.22 -12.49
C LEU A 82 -8.43 -7.41 -11.71
N GLY A 83 -7.55 -7.15 -10.74
CA GLY A 83 -6.98 -8.15 -9.84
C GLY A 83 -7.93 -8.61 -8.73
N LEU A 84 -9.09 -7.94 -8.57
CA LEU A 84 -10.11 -8.34 -7.61
C LEU A 84 -11.08 -9.36 -8.23
N GLY A 85 -11.33 -10.45 -7.51
CA GLY A 85 -12.32 -11.48 -7.89
C GLY A 85 -13.74 -10.92 -8.02
N HIS A 86 -14.11 -9.99 -7.13
CA HIS A 86 -15.42 -9.33 -7.12
C HIS A 86 -15.42 -7.97 -7.85
N LYS A 87 -14.59 -7.81 -8.88
CA LYS A 87 -14.45 -6.55 -9.64
C LYS A 87 -15.75 -6.02 -10.27
N ASN A 88 -16.76 -6.87 -10.41
CA ASN A 88 -18.05 -6.50 -10.99
C ASN A 88 -19.03 -5.93 -9.96
N ASP A 89 -18.79 -6.19 -8.67
CA ASP A 89 -19.60 -5.71 -7.57
C ASP A 89 -19.60 -4.17 -7.52
N PRO A 90 -20.78 -3.52 -7.42
CA PRO A 90 -20.87 -2.06 -7.46
C PRO A 90 -20.20 -1.39 -6.25
N THR A 91 -20.25 -2.01 -5.07
CA THR A 91 -19.60 -1.46 -3.87
C THR A 91 -18.09 -1.61 -3.94
N VAL A 92 -17.58 -2.73 -4.45
CA VAL A 92 -16.13 -2.91 -4.70
C VAL A 92 -15.61 -1.86 -5.68
N LYS A 93 -16.33 -1.59 -6.78
CA LYS A 93 -15.96 -0.55 -7.74
C LYS A 93 -15.89 0.84 -7.10
N LEU A 94 -16.90 1.19 -6.29
CA LEU A 94 -16.96 2.46 -5.60
C LEU A 94 -15.81 2.62 -4.59
N LEU A 95 -15.59 1.60 -3.76
CA LEU A 95 -14.52 1.63 -2.76
C LEU A 95 -13.15 1.75 -3.41
N TYR A 96 -12.92 1.00 -4.50
CA TYR A 96 -11.68 1.10 -5.26
C TYR A 96 -11.50 2.49 -5.88
N SER A 97 -12.55 3.11 -6.44
CA SER A 97 -12.44 4.46 -6.99
C SER A 97 -12.12 5.51 -5.93
N VAL A 98 -12.75 5.41 -4.75
CA VAL A 98 -12.47 6.31 -3.61
C VAL A 98 -11.04 6.13 -3.12
N ALA A 99 -10.59 4.88 -2.97
CA ALA A 99 -9.21 4.60 -2.55
C ALA A 99 -8.20 5.13 -3.56
N LYS A 100 -8.47 4.96 -4.87
CA LYS A 100 -7.62 5.49 -5.94
C LYS A 100 -7.51 7.01 -5.86
N GLU A 101 -8.63 7.71 -5.71
CA GLU A 101 -8.65 9.18 -5.60
C GLU A 101 -7.92 9.68 -4.34
N ALA A 102 -8.16 9.02 -3.19
CA ALA A 102 -7.54 9.40 -1.93
C ALA A 102 -6.01 9.19 -1.93
N LEU A 103 -5.52 8.19 -2.68
CA LEU A 103 -4.10 7.83 -2.73
C LEU A 103 -3.38 8.41 -3.95
N ASP A 104 -4.07 9.14 -4.83
CA ASP A 104 -3.52 9.65 -6.09
C ASP A 104 -2.22 10.45 -5.88
N CYS A 105 -2.19 11.29 -4.84
CA CYS A 105 -0.99 12.05 -4.45
C CYS A 105 0.19 11.16 -4.04
N GLU A 106 -0.05 10.08 -3.30
CA GLU A 106 0.99 9.15 -2.84
C GLU A 106 1.49 8.28 -3.99
N VAL A 107 0.58 7.87 -4.89
CA VAL A 107 0.89 7.12 -6.12
C VAL A 107 1.80 7.93 -7.02
N HIS A 108 1.48 9.21 -7.29
CA HIS A 108 2.32 10.08 -8.12
C HIS A 108 3.72 10.32 -7.53
N LEU A 109 3.84 10.38 -6.21
CA LEU A 109 5.15 10.53 -5.55
C LEU A 109 6.00 9.26 -5.69
N HIS A 110 5.38 8.09 -5.63
CA HIS A 110 6.06 6.81 -5.83
C HIS A 110 6.49 6.61 -7.29
N GLU A 111 5.62 6.95 -8.25
CA GLU A 111 5.94 6.93 -9.69
C GLU A 111 7.16 7.80 -10.02
N ALA A 112 7.19 9.04 -9.51
CA ALA A 112 8.34 9.92 -9.70
C ALA A 112 9.64 9.35 -9.12
N THR A 113 9.55 8.62 -8.00
CA THR A 113 10.70 7.95 -7.37
C THR A 113 11.18 6.76 -8.22
N VAL A 114 10.25 5.97 -8.76
CA VAL A 114 10.55 4.85 -9.65
C VAL A 114 11.19 5.35 -10.94
N ASP A 115 10.66 6.42 -11.54
CA ASP A 115 11.24 7.05 -12.73
C ASP A 115 12.65 7.60 -12.47
N MET A 116 12.86 8.20 -11.29
CA MET A 116 14.19 8.66 -10.87
C MET A 116 15.18 7.49 -10.77
N LEU A 117 14.77 6.37 -10.15
CA LEU A 117 15.59 5.16 -10.04
C LEU A 117 15.89 4.56 -11.42
N ALA A 118 14.89 4.46 -12.29
CA ALA A 118 15.04 3.99 -13.66
C ALA A 118 16.03 4.86 -14.45
N ASN A 119 15.96 6.19 -14.28
CA ASN A 119 16.89 7.12 -14.90
C ASN A 119 18.32 6.96 -14.37
N VAL A 120 18.49 6.81 -13.05
CA VAL A 120 19.80 6.56 -12.42
C VAL A 120 20.42 5.27 -12.96
N CYS A 121 19.66 4.17 -13.03
CA CYS A 121 20.17 2.92 -13.56
C CYS A 121 20.50 3.02 -15.06
N THR A 122 19.66 3.67 -15.86
CA THR A 122 19.92 3.91 -17.29
C THR A 122 21.19 4.72 -17.49
N GLN A 123 21.38 5.78 -16.68
CA GLN A 123 22.58 6.61 -16.75
C GLN A 123 23.83 5.83 -16.31
N THR A 124 23.70 5.00 -15.28
CA THR A 124 24.79 4.14 -14.78
C THR A 124 25.22 3.11 -15.82
N GLN A 125 24.27 2.46 -16.50
CA GLN A 125 24.56 1.57 -17.63
C GLN A 125 25.28 2.30 -18.77
N LYS A 126 24.89 3.54 -19.08
CA LYS A 126 25.61 4.36 -20.08
C LYS A 126 27.05 4.63 -19.68
N GLN A 127 27.31 4.93 -18.41
CA GLN A 127 28.68 5.14 -17.90
C GLN A 127 29.53 3.87 -18.04
N PHE A 128 29.00 2.69 -17.67
CA PHE A 128 29.74 1.44 -17.86
C PHE A 128 30.03 1.13 -19.34
N LYS A 129 29.07 1.39 -20.24
CA LYS A 129 29.30 1.27 -21.69
C LYS A 129 30.40 2.21 -22.18
N GLN A 130 30.50 3.42 -21.65
CA GLN A 130 31.58 4.36 -22.00
C GLN A 130 32.93 3.89 -21.46
N ILE A 131 32.99 3.39 -20.23
CA ILE A 131 34.22 2.83 -19.64
C ILE A 131 34.75 1.68 -20.51
N LEU A 132 33.89 0.74 -20.92
CA LEU A 132 34.28 -0.36 -21.80
C LEU A 132 34.87 0.14 -23.12
N LYS A 133 34.22 1.12 -23.77
CA LYS A 133 34.72 1.71 -25.04
C LYS A 133 36.11 2.31 -24.90
N VAL A 134 36.36 3.08 -23.84
CA VAL A 134 37.67 3.70 -23.60
C VAL A 134 38.73 2.62 -23.31
N MET A 135 38.35 1.57 -22.57
CA MET A 135 39.26 0.45 -22.26
C MET A 135 39.63 -0.39 -23.48
N ASP A 136 38.74 -0.51 -24.46
CA ASP A 136 39.01 -1.20 -25.73
C ASP A 136 39.96 -0.39 -26.63
N GLU A 137 40.00 0.95 -26.48
CA GLU A 137 40.82 1.86 -27.29
C GLU A 137 42.25 2.06 -26.76
N ASP A 138 42.46 2.07 -25.42
CA ASP A 138 43.76 2.39 -24.79
C ASP A 138 44.70 1.19 -24.54
N GLY A 139 44.37 0.00 -25.04
CA GLY A 139 45.13 -1.25 -24.77
C GLY A 139 44.81 -1.84 -23.40
N PRO A 140 45.32 -3.05 -23.06
CA PRO A 140 44.73 -3.88 -22.00
C PRO A 140 44.93 -3.30 -20.59
N LEU A 141 44.02 -2.43 -20.18
CA LEU A 141 43.73 -2.14 -18.78
C LEU A 141 43.20 -3.42 -18.10
N SER A 142 43.46 -3.51 -16.79
CA SER A 142 43.17 -4.66 -15.92
C SER A 142 41.91 -5.43 -16.33
N LYS A 143 42.07 -6.73 -16.64
CA LYS A 143 40.96 -7.67 -16.94
C LYS A 143 39.83 -7.58 -15.90
N GLN A 144 40.19 -7.31 -14.65
CA GLN A 144 39.26 -7.16 -13.55
C GLN A 144 38.35 -5.92 -13.70
N ALA A 145 38.88 -4.79 -14.21
CA ALA A 145 38.08 -3.60 -14.46
C ALA A 145 37.10 -3.82 -15.63
N HIS A 146 37.50 -4.59 -16.64
CA HIS A 146 36.64 -4.94 -17.77
C HIS A 146 35.48 -5.86 -17.31
N GLU A 147 35.76 -6.86 -16.48
CA GLU A 147 34.75 -7.75 -15.90
C GLU A 147 33.73 -6.97 -15.05
N TYR A 148 34.19 -6.06 -14.17
CA TYR A 148 33.29 -5.25 -13.36
C TYR A 148 32.41 -4.31 -14.20
N ALA A 149 32.98 -3.66 -15.22
CA ALA A 149 32.21 -2.79 -16.10
C ALA A 149 31.20 -3.58 -16.95
N SER A 150 31.56 -4.78 -17.41
CA SER A 150 30.67 -5.67 -18.15
C SER A 150 29.48 -6.14 -17.31
N ALA A 151 29.73 -6.52 -16.05
CA ALA A 151 28.68 -6.91 -15.10
C ALA A 151 27.70 -5.75 -14.82
N GLY A 152 28.20 -4.51 -14.75
CA GLY A 152 27.38 -3.31 -14.56
C GLY A 152 26.43 -2.98 -15.72
N VAL A 153 26.72 -3.48 -16.94
CA VAL A 153 25.83 -3.32 -18.12
C VAL A 153 24.71 -4.36 -18.14
N ILE A 154 24.94 -5.54 -17.57
CA ILE A 154 24.03 -6.71 -17.60
C ILE A 154 22.97 -6.66 -16.48
N CYS A 155 22.99 -5.66 -15.61
CA CYS A 155 21.97 -5.51 -14.57
C CYS A 155 20.62 -5.12 -15.23
N ASP A 156 19.91 -6.11 -15.75
CA ASP A 156 18.54 -6.02 -16.21
C ASP A 156 17.65 -5.86 -14.97
N ILE A 157 17.01 -4.71 -14.84
CA ILE A 157 16.13 -4.41 -13.70
C ILE A 157 14.84 -5.24 -13.76
N TRP A 158 14.62 -6.01 -14.83
CA TRP A 158 13.42 -6.84 -15.01
C TRP A 158 13.82 -8.18 -15.62
N GLY A 159 14.16 -9.14 -14.75
CA GLY A 159 14.50 -10.50 -15.13
C GLY A 159 13.46 -11.51 -14.64
N SER A 160 12.71 -12.06 -15.62
CA SER A 160 11.97 -13.34 -15.65
C SER A 160 10.76 -13.55 -14.73
#